data_AF-A0A7V2S7F1-F1
#
_entry.id   AF-A0A7V2S7F1-F1
#
_cell.length_a   1.000
_cell.length_b   1.000
_cell.length_c   1.000
_cell.angle_alpha   90.00
_cell.angle_beta   90.00
_cell.angle_gamma   90.00
#
_symmetry.space_group_name_H-M   'P 1'
#
loop_
_entity.id
_entity.type
_entity.pdbx_description
1 polymer ?
#
loop_
_entity_poly.entity_id
_entity_poly.type
_entity_poly.pdbx_seq_one_letter_code
_entity_poly.pdbx_strand_id
1 'polypeptide(L)'
;MKVHQLITTSLMLILLTGCSNEKIDNLEEVESYCKQSIRENDAFCECVARSANEKLSDQQIAFMAAGFRKNQQKITELREQMPMEELLAVGVFMASSVTKCADED
;
A
#
# COMPACT_ATOMS: atom_id res chain seq x y z
N MET A 1 45.74 20.76 31.31
CA MET A 1 46.05 19.82 30.21
C MET A 1 45.04 18.69 30.23
N LYS A 2 44.47 18.40 29.04
CA LYS A 2 43.79 17.15 28.65
C LYS A 2 42.49 16.76 29.38
N VAL A 3 41.36 17.31 28.92
CA VAL A 3 40.11 16.53 28.74
C VAL A 3 39.42 17.05 27.46
N HIS A 4 40.12 16.94 26.34
CA HIS A 4 39.52 16.92 25.00
C HIS A 4 39.66 15.47 24.52
N GLN A 5 38.67 14.97 23.78
CA GLN A 5 38.45 13.58 23.34
C GLN A 5 37.51 12.82 24.27
N LEU A 6 36.44 12.27 23.67
CA LEU A 6 35.38 11.39 24.18
C LEU A 6 33.93 11.91 24.00
N ILE A 7 33.68 12.85 23.08
CA ILE A 7 32.31 13.12 22.58
C ILE A 7 32.33 13.17 21.05
N THR A 8 32.92 12.16 20.43
CA THR A 8 32.95 12.00 18.97
C THR A 8 32.84 10.52 18.62
N THR A 9 31.73 9.88 18.97
CA THR A 9 31.30 8.59 18.38
C THR A 9 29.93 8.22 18.96
N SER A 10 29.01 7.79 18.10
CA SER A 10 27.63 7.36 18.41
C SER A 10 26.54 8.42 18.22
N LEU A 11 26.47 9.01 17.02
CA LEU A 11 25.21 9.53 16.49
C LEU A 11 25.07 9.12 15.01
N MET A 12 25.15 7.82 14.74
CA MET A 12 25.07 7.30 13.37
C MET A 12 24.64 5.84 13.34
N LEU A 13 23.46 5.49 13.86
CA LEU A 13 22.95 4.11 13.79
C LEU A 13 21.43 3.98 14.04
N ILE A 14 20.60 4.79 13.39
CA ILE A 14 19.17 4.51 13.24
C ILE A 14 18.73 4.90 11.80
N LEU A 15 19.11 4.08 10.82
CA LEU A 15 18.68 4.22 9.41
C LEU A 15 18.29 2.85 8.80
N LEU A 16 17.69 1.94 9.57
CA LEU A 16 17.42 0.57 9.08
C LEU A 16 16.01 0.03 9.36
N THR A 17 14.99 0.87 9.52
CA THR A 17 13.58 0.41 9.65
C THR A 17 12.64 0.93 8.56
N GLY A 18 13.18 1.48 7.46
CA GLY A 18 12.39 2.24 6.47
C GLY A 18 11.95 1.49 5.21
N CYS A 19 12.22 0.20 5.07
CA CYS A 19 11.87 -0.54 3.86
C CYS A 19 10.84 -1.63 4.17
N SER A 20 9.71 -1.61 3.45
CA SER A 20 8.71 -2.68 3.35
C SER A 20 7.51 -2.65 4.30
N ASN A 21 7.43 -1.76 5.30
CA ASN A 21 6.23 -1.72 6.17
C ASN A 21 5.01 -1.11 5.47
N GLU A 22 5.21 -0.01 4.72
CA GLU A 22 4.10 0.73 4.10
C GLU A 22 3.30 -0.10 3.09
N LYS A 23 3.95 -0.95 2.30
CA LYS A 23 3.24 -1.83 1.36
C LYS A 23 2.35 -2.84 2.09
N ILE A 24 2.88 -3.45 3.16
CA ILE A 24 2.16 -4.44 3.97
C ILE A 24 0.96 -3.76 4.64
N ASP A 25 1.18 -2.61 5.28
CA ASP A 25 0.14 -1.83 5.94
C ASP A 25 -1.00 -1.45 4.95
N ASN A 26 -0.66 -1.07 3.73
CA ASN A 26 -1.66 -0.77 2.69
C ASN A 26 -2.39 -2.02 2.18
N LEU A 27 -1.73 -3.19 2.09
CA LEU A 27 -2.36 -4.45 1.69
C LEU A 27 -3.36 -4.96 2.74
N GLU A 28 -2.96 -4.94 4.02
CA GLU A 28 -3.86 -5.26 5.14
C GLU A 28 -5.09 -4.36 5.13
N GLU A 29 -4.89 -3.10 4.77
CA GLU A 29 -5.99 -2.16 4.67
C GLU A 29 -6.92 -2.43 3.49
N VAL A 30 -6.37 -2.77 2.32
CA VAL A 30 -7.15 -3.18 1.15
C VAL A 30 -8.06 -4.36 1.51
N GLU A 31 -7.51 -5.36 2.19
CA GLU A 31 -8.27 -6.53 2.66
C GLU A 31 -9.36 -6.11 3.66
N SER A 32 -9.01 -5.34 4.68
CA SER A 32 -9.94 -4.89 5.73
C SER A 32 -11.09 -4.07 5.18
N TYR A 33 -10.81 -3.14 4.26
CA TYR A 33 -11.85 -2.35 3.61
C TYR A 33 -12.73 -3.18 2.68
N CYS A 34 -12.15 -4.13 1.94
CA CYS A 34 -12.92 -5.05 1.11
C CYS A 34 -13.98 -5.77 1.97
N LYS A 35 -13.59 -6.33 3.11
CA LYS A 35 -14.48 -7.04 4.05
C LYS A 35 -15.59 -6.13 4.58
N GLN A 36 -15.26 -4.88 4.92
CA GLN A 36 -16.22 -3.92 5.47
C GLN A 36 -17.19 -3.34 4.42
N SER A 37 -16.72 -3.13 3.19
CA SER A 37 -17.46 -2.35 2.19
C SER A 37 -18.30 -3.20 1.25
N ILE A 38 -17.83 -4.39 0.87
CA ILE A 38 -18.50 -5.21 -0.15
C ILE A 38 -19.33 -6.34 0.49
N ARG A 39 -19.18 -6.60 1.81
CA ARG A 39 -19.78 -7.77 2.50
C ARG A 39 -19.45 -9.10 1.83
N GLU A 40 -18.35 -9.14 1.09
CA GLU A 40 -17.82 -10.37 0.50
C GLU A 40 -17.15 -11.20 1.58
N ASN A 41 -16.96 -12.48 1.29
CA ASN A 41 -16.35 -13.41 2.22
C ASN A 41 -14.83 -13.11 2.38
N ASP A 42 -14.22 -13.73 3.41
CA ASP A 42 -12.80 -13.51 3.70
C ASP A 42 -11.89 -13.92 2.54
N ALA A 43 -12.20 -15.03 1.85
CA ALA A 43 -11.40 -15.58 0.76
C ALA A 43 -11.35 -14.65 -0.47
N PHE A 44 -12.46 -14.00 -0.81
CA PHE A 44 -12.52 -12.99 -1.86
C PHE A 44 -11.58 -11.82 -1.55
N CYS A 45 -11.65 -11.28 -0.33
CA CYS A 45 -10.84 -10.12 0.04
C CYS A 45 -9.35 -10.45 0.17
N GLU A 46 -9.01 -11.65 0.65
CA GLU A 46 -7.65 -12.17 0.62
C GLU A 46 -7.14 -12.33 -0.83
N CYS A 47 -7.96 -12.84 -1.75
CA CYS A 47 -7.62 -12.93 -3.17
C CYS A 47 -7.34 -11.56 -3.79
N VAL A 48 -8.14 -10.54 -3.46
CA VAL A 48 -7.95 -9.16 -3.94
C VAL A 48 -6.63 -8.60 -3.42
N ALA A 49 -6.34 -8.71 -2.12
CA ALA A 49 -5.09 -8.23 -1.53
C ALA A 49 -3.86 -8.95 -2.10
N ARG A 50 -3.90 -10.29 -2.22
CA ARG A 50 -2.86 -11.10 -2.85
C ARG A 50 -2.63 -10.67 -4.31
N SER A 51 -3.71 -10.54 -5.09
CA SER A 51 -3.63 -10.12 -6.49
C SER A 51 -3.09 -8.70 -6.65
N ALA A 52 -3.41 -7.80 -5.72
CA ALA A 52 -2.87 -6.44 -5.71
C ALA A 52 -1.35 -6.46 -5.48
N ASN A 53 -0.88 -7.24 -4.51
CA ASN A 53 0.55 -7.40 -4.22
C ASN A 53 1.35 -7.92 -5.43
N GLU A 54 0.76 -8.85 -6.20
CA GLU A 54 1.39 -9.46 -7.37
C GLU A 54 1.42 -8.54 -8.61
N LYS A 55 0.38 -7.73 -8.80
CA LYS A 55 0.14 -7.03 -10.08
C LYS A 55 0.34 -5.52 -10.01
N LEU A 56 0.27 -4.94 -8.83
CA LEU A 56 0.38 -3.50 -8.65
C LEU A 56 1.72 -3.13 -8.02
N SER A 57 2.23 -1.96 -8.41
CA SER A 57 3.34 -1.33 -7.71
C SER A 57 2.93 -0.87 -6.31
N ASP A 58 3.91 -0.57 -5.47
CA ASP A 58 3.66 -0.09 -4.10
C ASP A 58 2.88 1.22 -4.10
N GLN A 59 3.15 2.10 -5.08
CA GLN A 59 2.47 3.38 -5.23
C GLN A 59 1.01 3.21 -5.71
N GLN A 60 0.76 2.24 -6.57
CA GLN A 60 -0.59 1.85 -7.02
C GLN A 60 -1.41 1.24 -5.89
N ILE A 61 -0.80 0.40 -5.05
CA ILE A 61 -1.43 -0.17 -3.85
C ILE A 61 -1.76 0.96 -2.86
N ALA A 62 -0.83 1.88 -2.62
CA ALA A 62 -1.05 3.04 -1.76
C ALA A 62 -2.20 3.94 -2.27
N PHE A 63 -2.31 4.12 -3.60
CA PHE A 63 -3.40 4.87 -4.20
C PHE A 63 -4.75 4.17 -4.01
N MET A 64 -4.80 2.86 -4.24
CA MET A 64 -6.00 2.05 -4.02
C MET A 64 -6.44 2.08 -2.55
N ALA A 65 -5.49 1.91 -1.61
CA ALA A 65 -5.75 2.00 -0.18
C ALA A 65 -6.26 3.40 0.23
N ALA A 66 -5.67 4.48 -0.30
CA ALA A 66 -6.15 5.84 -0.08
C ALA A 66 -7.59 6.05 -0.62
N GLY A 67 -7.91 5.43 -1.75
CA GLY A 67 -9.26 5.34 -2.32
C GLY A 67 -10.27 4.73 -1.34
N PHE A 68 -9.93 3.58 -0.77
CA PHE A 68 -10.77 2.92 0.23
C PHE A 68 -10.93 3.74 1.51
N ARG A 69 -9.86 4.39 1.99
CA ARG A 69 -9.91 5.34 3.11
C ARG A 69 -10.71 6.62 2.82
N LYS A 70 -11.14 6.85 1.57
CA LYS A 70 -11.70 8.12 1.11
C LYS A 70 -10.79 9.32 1.43
N ASN A 71 -9.47 9.09 1.50
CA ASN A 71 -8.49 10.11 1.81
C ASN A 71 -8.17 10.95 0.56
N GLN A 72 -9.03 11.94 0.28
CA GLN A 72 -8.96 12.77 -0.93
C GLN A 72 -7.65 13.53 -1.08
N GLN A 73 -7.03 13.93 0.03
CA GLN A 73 -5.73 14.58 0.00
C GLN A 73 -4.66 13.62 -0.53
N LYS A 74 -4.56 12.43 0.07
CA LYS A 74 -3.57 11.43 -0.34
C LYS A 74 -3.81 10.91 -1.76
N ILE A 75 -5.08 10.75 -2.16
CA ILE A 75 -5.46 10.42 -3.54
C ILE A 75 -4.93 11.48 -4.51
N THR A 76 -5.14 12.77 -4.22
CA THR A 76 -4.64 13.87 -5.06
C THR A 76 -3.11 13.87 -5.15
N GLU A 77 -2.42 13.77 -4.00
CA GLU A 77 -0.96 13.72 -3.94
C GLU A 77 -0.38 12.57 -4.78
N LEU A 78 -0.94 11.36 -4.62
CA LEU A 78 -0.48 10.18 -5.35
C LEU A 78 -0.84 10.26 -6.85
N ARG A 79 -1.99 10.86 -7.19
CA ARG A 79 -2.41 11.07 -8.58
C ARG A 79 -1.46 11.98 -9.34
N GLU A 80 -0.92 13.02 -8.69
CA GLU A 80 0.04 13.94 -9.30
C GLU A 80 1.41 13.28 -9.53
N GLN A 81 1.73 12.25 -8.77
CA GLN A 81 3.01 11.55 -8.80
C GLN A 81 3.02 10.34 -9.75
N MET A 82 1.85 9.84 -10.14
CA MET A 82 1.72 8.69 -11.05
C MET A 82 1.39 9.13 -12.47
N PRO A 83 2.01 8.50 -13.49
CA PRO A 83 1.58 8.69 -14.86
C PRO A 83 0.15 8.17 -15.07
N MET A 84 -0.57 8.72 -16.05
CA MET A 84 -1.96 8.34 -16.35
C MET A 84 -2.12 6.84 -16.62
N GLU A 85 -1.11 6.22 -17.25
CA GLU A 85 -1.09 4.78 -17.55
C GLU A 85 -1.13 3.93 -16.27
N GLU A 86 -0.40 4.35 -15.23
CA GLU A 86 -0.41 3.66 -13.93
C GLU A 86 -1.75 3.83 -13.20
N LEU A 87 -2.37 5.00 -13.31
CA LEU A 87 -3.72 5.25 -12.76
C LEU A 87 -4.77 4.37 -13.45
N LEU A 88 -4.70 4.25 -14.78
CA LEU A 88 -5.56 3.38 -15.56
C LEU A 88 -5.38 1.91 -15.17
N ALA A 89 -4.13 1.48 -14.95
CA ALA A 89 -3.84 0.12 -14.51
C ALA A 89 -4.51 -0.22 -13.17
N VAL A 90 -4.58 0.73 -12.20
CA VAL A 90 -5.33 0.53 -10.95
C VAL A 90 -6.83 0.36 -11.22
N GLY A 91 -7.42 1.20 -12.07
CA GLY A 91 -8.84 1.11 -12.42
C GLY A 91 -9.19 -0.21 -13.11
N VAL A 92 -8.35 -0.64 -14.07
CA VAL A 92 -8.49 -1.93 -14.76
C VAL A 92 -8.33 -3.09 -13.77
N PHE A 93 -7.35 -3.01 -12.88
CA PHE A 93 -7.15 -3.99 -11.83
C PHE A 93 -8.44 -4.15 -11.02
N MET A 94 -8.96 -3.07 -10.43
CA MET A 94 -10.16 -3.09 -9.60
C MET A 94 -11.36 -3.73 -10.31
N ALA A 95 -11.57 -3.38 -11.58
CA ALA A 95 -12.64 -3.95 -12.39
C ALA A 95 -12.44 -5.45 -12.66
N SER A 96 -11.21 -5.88 -12.91
CA SER A 96 -10.87 -7.28 -13.21
C SER A 96 -10.77 -8.17 -11.98
N SER A 97 -10.46 -7.60 -10.81
CA SER A 97 -10.30 -8.37 -9.57
C SER A 97 -11.61 -8.93 -9.07
N VAL A 98 -12.74 -8.29 -9.38
CA VAL A 98 -14.07 -8.82 -9.05
C VAL A 98 -14.29 -10.17 -9.73
N THR A 99 -14.13 -10.25 -11.05
CA THR A 99 -14.35 -11.52 -11.77
C THR A 99 -13.29 -12.55 -11.45
N LYS A 100 -12.03 -12.14 -11.23
CA LYS A 100 -10.95 -13.06 -10.91
C LYS A 100 -11.10 -13.72 -9.53
N CYS A 101 -11.58 -12.96 -8.54
CA CYS A 101 -11.68 -13.43 -7.17
C CYS A 101 -13.07 -13.98 -6.80
N ALA A 102 -14.10 -13.75 -7.64
CA ALA A 102 -15.43 -14.30 -7.43
C ALA A 102 -15.49 -15.85 -7.43
N ASP A 103 -14.49 -16.52 -8.03
CA ASP A 103 -14.41 -17.98 -8.05
C ASP A 103 -13.75 -18.56 -6.78
N GLU A 104 -13.23 -17.73 -5.87
CA GLU A 104 -12.68 -18.14 -4.57
C GLU A 104 -13.73 -18.10 -3.44
N ASP A 105 -15.02 -18.13 -3.80
CA ASP A 105 -16.19 -18.09 -2.89
C ASP A 105 -16.46 -19.43 -2.17
#